data_AF-A0A536YVS2-F1
#
_entry.id   AF-A0A536YVS2-F1
#
_cell.length_a   1.000
_cell.length_b   1.000
_cell.length_c   1.000
_cell.angle_alpha   90.00
_cell.angle_beta   90.00
_cell.angle_gamma   90.00
#
_symmetry.space_group_name_H-M   'P 1'
#
loop_
_entity.id
_entity.type
_entity.pdbx_description
1 polymer ?
#
loop_
_entity_poly.entity_id
_entity_poly.type
_entity_poly.pdbx_seq_one_letter_code
_entity_poly.pdbx_strand_id
1 'polypeptide(L)'
;MARILAIVALVWLALMPPLFTGGACTAEFDHEASQVAANQKSLATPTLAQAYWSSRQVPISVVSAEQCRRAKPRFVAACGSGVLVHAVVPVQNRICRFYRDDEIRVQLQYDDRNRLARMVTEMNPFRSLPLPWLGFALHWAR
;
A
#
# COMPACT_ATOMS: atom_id res chain seq x y z
N MET A 1 18.21 -1.49 37.40
CA MET A 1 17.08 -1.85 36.52
C MET A 1 16.65 -0.71 35.60
N ALA A 2 16.31 0.48 36.11
CA ALA A 2 15.82 1.61 35.28
C ALA A 2 16.76 2.00 34.12
N ARG A 3 18.08 2.03 34.34
CA ARG A 3 19.07 2.31 33.27
C ARG A 3 19.10 1.25 32.16
N ILE A 4 18.95 -0.02 32.52
CA ILE A 4 18.92 -1.12 31.54
C ILE A 4 17.62 -1.05 30.73
N LEU A 5 16.48 -0.81 31.41
CA LEU A 5 15.19 -0.62 30.74
C LEU A 5 15.19 0.59 29.79
N ALA A 6 15.84 1.70 30.17
CA ALA A 6 15.99 2.87 29.30
C ALA A 6 16.83 2.57 28.05
N ILE A 7 17.93 1.83 28.20
CA ILE A 7 18.77 1.41 27.06
C ILE A 7 17.98 0.47 26.14
N VAL A 8 17.27 -0.52 26.70
CA VAL A 8 16.43 -1.44 25.92
C VAL A 8 15.32 -0.68 25.19
N ALA A 9 14.67 0.29 25.83
CA ALA A 9 13.65 1.13 25.20
C ALA A 9 14.22 2.00 24.07
N LEU A 10 15.42 2.56 24.24
CA LEU A 10 16.10 3.36 23.20
C LEU A 10 16.50 2.51 21.99
N VAL A 11 17.02 1.31 22.23
CA VAL A 11 17.33 0.34 21.17
C VAL A 11 16.06 -0.04 20.42
N TRP A 12 14.96 -0.28 21.15
CA TRP A 12 13.65 -0.56 20.55
C TRP A 12 13.11 0.60 19.71
N LEU A 13 13.23 1.84 20.19
CA LEU A 13 12.86 3.05 19.45
C LEU A 13 13.71 3.22 18.20
N ALA A 14 15.03 3.06 18.30
CA ALA A 14 15.92 3.17 17.14
C ALA A 14 15.65 2.08 16.08
N LEU A 15 15.19 0.90 16.50
CA LEU A 15 14.78 -0.19 15.62
C LEU A 15 13.35 -0.02 15.09
N MET A 16 12.59 1.00 15.53
CA MET A 16 11.28 1.26 14.95
C MET A 16 11.43 1.68 13.49
N PRO A 17 10.60 1.13 12.57
CA PRO A 17 10.69 1.38 11.14
C PRO A 17 10.80 2.86 10.72
N PRO A 18 10.02 3.82 11.27
CA PRO A 18 10.14 5.21 10.85
C PRO A 18 11.49 5.84 11.20
N LEU A 19 12.13 5.45 12.32
CA LEU A 19 13.40 6.01 12.75
C LEU A 19 14.59 5.33 12.05
N PHE A 20 14.54 4.00 11.86
CA PHE A 20 15.59 3.26 11.16
C PHE A 20 15.65 3.56 9.66
N THR A 21 14.49 3.77 9.01
CA THR A 21 14.40 4.05 7.58
C THR A 21 14.51 5.54 7.25
N GLY A 22 14.70 6.41 8.24
CA GLY A 22 14.70 7.87 8.06
C GLY A 22 13.41 8.40 7.45
N GLY A 23 12.28 7.70 7.64
CA GLY A 23 11.00 8.01 7.01
C GLY A 23 10.92 7.70 5.50
N ALA A 24 11.94 7.10 4.88
CA ALA A 24 11.97 6.87 3.42
C ALA A 24 10.77 6.06 2.90
N CYS A 25 10.28 5.09 3.68
CA CYS A 25 9.12 4.27 3.29
C CYS A 25 7.81 5.03 3.39
N THR A 26 7.71 5.95 4.36
CA THR A 26 6.57 6.86 4.44
C THR A 26 6.62 7.85 3.27
N ALA A 27 7.80 8.41 2.96
CA ALA A 27 7.98 9.34 1.86
C ALA A 27 7.65 8.71 0.49
N GLU A 28 8.01 7.46 0.24
CA GLU A 28 7.69 6.77 -1.01
C GLU A 28 6.18 6.52 -1.17
N PHE A 29 5.51 6.12 -0.09
CA PHE A 29 4.05 6.01 -0.07
C PHE A 29 3.37 7.36 -0.27
N ASP A 30 3.80 8.39 0.44
CA ASP A 30 3.25 9.74 0.35
C ASP A 30 3.48 10.32 -1.06
N HIS A 31 4.63 10.01 -1.68
CA HIS A 31 4.90 10.36 -3.07
C HIS A 31 3.87 9.73 -4.00
N GLU A 32 3.65 8.41 -3.96
CA GLU A 32 2.65 7.77 -4.81
C GLU A 32 1.22 8.22 -4.51
N ALA A 33 0.86 8.40 -3.25
CA ALA A 33 -0.45 8.92 -2.86
C ALA A 33 -0.68 10.34 -3.42
N SER A 34 0.34 11.20 -3.34
CA SER A 34 0.29 12.56 -3.90
C SER A 34 0.23 12.57 -5.44
N GLN A 35 0.94 11.66 -6.11
CA GLN A 35 0.89 11.49 -7.57
C GLN A 35 -0.51 11.08 -8.02
N VAL A 36 -1.11 10.11 -7.35
CA VAL A 36 -2.47 9.64 -7.62
C VAL A 36 -3.48 10.78 -7.39
N ALA A 37 -3.33 11.56 -6.32
CA ALA A 37 -4.17 12.72 -6.05
C ALA A 37 -4.02 13.84 -7.09
N ALA A 38 -2.79 14.16 -7.50
CA ALA A 38 -2.51 15.17 -8.52
C ALA A 38 -3.05 14.78 -9.91
N ASN A 39 -3.09 13.48 -10.20
CA ASN A 39 -3.52 12.94 -11.49
C ASN A 39 -4.97 12.46 -11.51
N GLN A 40 -5.83 12.90 -10.59
CA GLN A 40 -7.24 12.46 -10.52
C GLN A 40 -8.00 12.55 -11.85
N LYS A 41 -7.72 13.57 -12.69
CA LYS A 41 -8.35 13.70 -14.02
C LYS A 41 -7.99 12.52 -14.93
N SER A 42 -6.76 12.05 -14.87
CA SER A 42 -6.27 10.87 -15.60
C SER A 42 -6.80 9.55 -15.01
N LEU A 43 -7.50 9.60 -13.87
CA LEU A 43 -8.09 8.44 -13.19
C LEU A 43 -9.64 8.50 -13.17
N ALA A 44 -10.23 9.52 -13.80
CA ALA A 44 -11.64 9.85 -13.65
C ALA A 44 -12.60 8.76 -14.15
N THR A 45 -12.16 7.97 -15.14
CA THR A 45 -12.91 6.82 -15.69
C THR A 45 -12.03 5.56 -15.67
N PRO A 46 -12.64 4.36 -15.73
CA PRO A 46 -11.88 3.11 -15.76
C PRO A 46 -10.89 3.03 -16.92
N THR A 47 -11.27 3.53 -18.10
CA THR A 47 -10.42 3.53 -19.31
C THR A 47 -9.22 4.46 -19.16
N LEU A 48 -9.42 5.65 -18.60
CA LEU A 48 -8.33 6.59 -18.32
C LEU A 48 -7.38 6.02 -17.26
N ALA A 49 -7.90 5.39 -16.21
CA ALA A 49 -7.06 4.76 -15.20
C ALA A 49 -6.24 3.60 -15.76
N GLN A 50 -6.81 2.76 -16.63
CA GLN A 50 -6.06 1.72 -17.32
C GLN A 50 -4.91 2.32 -18.13
N ALA A 51 -5.19 3.35 -18.94
CA ALA A 51 -4.17 4.03 -19.74
C ALA A 51 -3.07 4.66 -18.88
N TYR A 52 -3.44 5.33 -17.79
CA TYR A 52 -2.52 5.93 -16.83
C TYR A 52 -1.53 4.89 -16.28
N TRP A 53 -2.03 3.78 -15.76
CA TRP A 53 -1.17 2.74 -15.19
C TRP A 53 -0.37 1.97 -16.25
N SER A 54 -0.96 1.69 -17.41
CA SER A 54 -0.23 1.06 -18.53
C SER A 54 0.94 1.91 -19.01
N SER A 55 0.78 3.25 -19.08
CA SER A 55 1.88 4.16 -19.45
C SER A 55 3.04 4.15 -18.44
N ARG A 56 2.74 3.83 -17.18
CA ARG A 56 3.71 3.68 -16.09
C ARG A 56 4.23 2.25 -15.96
N GLN A 57 3.82 1.34 -16.84
CA GLN A 57 4.14 -0.10 -16.78
C GLN A 57 3.75 -0.75 -15.44
N VAL A 58 2.71 -0.22 -14.79
CA VAL A 58 2.21 -0.73 -13.51
C VAL A 58 1.17 -1.82 -13.78
N PRO A 59 1.32 -3.02 -13.18
CA PRO A 59 0.32 -4.08 -13.28
C PRO A 59 -1.04 -3.63 -12.73
N ILE A 60 -2.10 -3.96 -13.47
CA ILE A 60 -3.47 -3.68 -13.05
C ILE A 60 -4.36 -4.91 -13.15
N SER A 61 -5.35 -4.97 -12.29
CA SER A 61 -6.48 -5.90 -12.34
C SER A 61 -7.78 -5.10 -12.43
N VAL A 62 -8.64 -5.49 -13.36
CA VAL A 62 -9.95 -4.86 -13.56
C VAL A 62 -11.00 -5.88 -13.18
N VAL A 63 -11.85 -5.53 -12.22
CA VAL A 63 -12.88 -6.40 -11.67
C VAL A 63 -14.24 -5.75 -11.92
N SER A 64 -15.16 -6.46 -12.57
CA SER A 64 -16.52 -5.94 -12.77
C SER A 64 -17.32 -5.93 -11.46
N ALA A 65 -18.41 -5.16 -11.43
CA ALA A 65 -19.31 -5.13 -10.28
C ALA A 65 -19.88 -6.54 -9.97
N GLU A 66 -20.26 -7.29 -11.01
CA GLU A 66 -20.75 -8.66 -10.88
C GLU A 66 -19.70 -9.60 -10.32
N GLN A 67 -18.45 -9.51 -10.81
CA GLN A 67 -17.35 -10.35 -10.32
C GLN A 67 -17.05 -10.04 -8.85
N CYS A 68 -16.99 -8.76 -8.47
CA CYS A 68 -16.78 -8.36 -7.09
C CYS A 68 -17.90 -8.90 -6.17
N ARG A 69 -19.17 -8.80 -6.60
CA ARG A 69 -20.31 -9.32 -5.82
C ARG A 69 -20.28 -10.83 -5.65
N ARG A 70 -19.83 -11.58 -6.68
CA ARG A 70 -19.72 -13.04 -6.61
C ARG A 70 -18.54 -13.48 -5.75
N ALA A 71 -17.40 -12.81 -5.87
CA ALA A 71 -16.18 -13.12 -5.15
C ALA A 71 -15.48 -11.82 -4.74
N LYS A 72 -15.83 -11.30 -3.56
CA LYS A 72 -15.27 -10.05 -3.05
C LYS A 72 -13.75 -10.23 -2.82
N PRO A 73 -12.89 -9.44 -3.49
CA PRO A 73 -11.46 -9.50 -3.23
C PRO A 73 -11.15 -9.12 -1.77
N ARG A 74 -10.18 -9.80 -1.14
CA ARG A 74 -9.87 -9.60 0.30
C ARG A 74 -9.43 -8.18 0.63
N PHE A 75 -8.81 -7.48 -0.32
CA PHE A 75 -8.35 -6.11 -0.17
C PHE A 75 -9.48 -5.06 -0.33
N VAL A 76 -10.69 -5.49 -0.70
CA VAL A 76 -11.83 -4.58 -0.91
C VAL A 76 -12.75 -4.62 0.30
N ALA A 77 -12.92 -3.47 0.96
CA ALA A 77 -13.85 -3.33 2.08
C ALA A 77 -15.30 -3.67 1.67
N ALA A 78 -15.77 -3.01 0.60
CA ALA A 78 -17.10 -3.20 0.02
C ALA A 78 -17.06 -3.08 -1.50
N CYS A 79 -17.85 -3.90 -2.19
CA CYS A 79 -18.04 -3.82 -3.64
C CYS A 79 -18.97 -2.67 -3.99
N GLY A 80 -18.56 -1.83 -4.94
CA GLY A 80 -19.38 -0.76 -5.49
C GLY A 80 -20.39 -1.24 -6.54
N SER A 81 -21.11 -0.29 -7.14
CA SER A 81 -22.03 -0.54 -8.26
C SER A 81 -21.33 -0.65 -9.62
N GLY A 82 -20.11 -0.11 -9.75
CA GLY A 82 -19.34 -0.14 -10.99
C GLY A 82 -18.05 -0.95 -10.90
N VAL A 83 -17.18 -0.72 -11.89
CA VAL A 83 -15.88 -1.40 -12.02
C VAL A 83 -14.96 -1.04 -10.87
N LEU A 84 -14.11 -1.99 -10.47
CA LEU A 84 -12.96 -1.78 -9.62
C LEU A 84 -11.69 -1.92 -10.46
N VAL A 85 -10.84 -0.89 -10.46
CA VAL A 85 -9.47 -0.97 -10.99
C VAL A 85 -8.52 -1.03 -9.80
N HIS A 86 -7.71 -2.08 -9.76
CA HIS A 86 -6.70 -2.32 -8.73
C HIS A 86 -5.32 -2.26 -9.38
N ALA A 87 -4.47 -1.34 -8.96
CA ALA A 87 -3.10 -1.19 -9.42
C ALA A 87 -2.11 -1.57 -8.32
N VAL A 88 -1.01 -2.20 -8.73
CA VAL A 88 0.03 -2.72 -7.84
C VAL A 88 1.34 -2.01 -8.16
N VAL A 89 1.65 -0.95 -7.42
CA VAL A 89 2.84 -0.12 -7.66
C VAL A 89 4.01 -0.71 -6.87
N PRO A 90 5.10 -1.14 -7.51
CA PRO A 90 6.23 -1.75 -6.79
C PRO A 90 6.98 -0.71 -5.96
N VAL A 91 7.35 -1.09 -4.74
CA VAL A 91 8.21 -0.27 -3.86
C VAL A 91 9.66 -0.38 -4.36
N GLN A 92 10.22 0.74 -4.76
CA GLN A 92 11.59 0.84 -5.29
C GLN A 92 12.62 0.67 -4.18
N ASN A 93 12.39 1.26 -3.00
CA ASN A 93 13.34 1.21 -1.91
C ASN A 93 13.47 -0.21 -1.33
N ARG A 94 14.67 -0.80 -1.46
CA ARG A 94 15.00 -2.15 -0.96
C ARG A 94 14.84 -2.28 0.55
N ILE A 95 15.15 -1.22 1.30
CA ILE A 95 15.00 -1.22 2.75
C ILE A 95 13.49 -1.27 3.05
N CYS A 96 12.67 -0.50 2.33
CA CYS A 96 11.23 -0.52 2.54
C CYS A 96 10.60 -1.88 2.26
N ARG A 97 11.08 -2.59 1.23
CA ARG A 97 10.73 -4.00 0.94
C ARG A 97 11.15 -5.00 2.01
N PHE A 98 11.92 -4.59 3.03
CA PHE A 98 12.25 -5.41 4.19
C PHE A 98 11.37 -5.11 5.42
N TYR A 99 10.78 -3.91 5.48
CA TYR A 99 9.98 -3.44 6.64
C TYR A 99 8.47 -3.29 6.34
N ARG A 100 8.07 -3.23 5.06
CA ARG A 100 6.67 -3.11 4.61
C ARG A 100 6.42 -3.92 3.35
N ASP A 101 5.15 -4.18 3.03
CA ASP A 101 4.75 -4.79 1.76
C ASP A 101 5.57 -4.21 0.60
N ASP A 102 6.00 -5.08 -0.31
CA ASP A 102 6.82 -4.75 -1.47
C ASP A 102 6.05 -3.97 -2.55
N GLU A 103 4.78 -3.71 -2.30
CA GLU A 103 3.84 -3.11 -3.24
C GLU A 103 2.90 -2.11 -2.53
N ILE A 104 2.67 -0.98 -3.18
CA ILE A 104 1.62 -0.01 -2.84
C ILE A 104 0.39 -0.37 -3.67
N ARG A 105 -0.72 -0.67 -2.98
CA ARG A 105 -1.99 -1.00 -3.61
C ARG A 105 -2.82 0.26 -3.81
N VAL A 106 -3.24 0.51 -5.04
CA VAL A 106 -4.17 1.59 -5.37
C VAL A 106 -5.47 0.98 -5.87
N GLN A 107 -6.58 1.34 -5.22
CA GLN A 107 -7.92 0.87 -5.55
C GLN A 107 -8.78 2.04 -6.01
N LEU A 108 -9.30 1.93 -7.22
CA LEU A 108 -10.20 2.90 -7.84
C LEU A 108 -11.55 2.23 -8.05
N GLN A 109 -12.55 2.63 -7.28
CA GLN A 109 -13.91 2.15 -7.40
C GLN A 109 -14.75 3.16 -8.17
N TYR A 110 -15.41 2.68 -9.21
CA TYR A 110 -16.28 3.48 -10.06
C TYR A 110 -17.74 3.18 -9.76
N ASP A 111 -18.61 4.14 -10.08
CA ASP A 111 -20.06 3.93 -10.10
C ASP A 111 -20.52 3.30 -11.44
N ASP A 112 -21.82 3.04 -11.55
CA ASP A 112 -22.49 2.53 -12.73
C ASP A 112 -22.41 3.47 -13.95
N ARG A 113 -22.04 4.74 -13.72
CA ARG A 113 -21.83 5.77 -14.75
C ARG A 113 -20.35 5.95 -15.08
N ASN A 114 -19.48 5.03 -14.65
CA ASN A 114 -18.03 5.08 -14.85
C ASN A 114 -17.34 6.30 -14.23
N ARG A 115 -17.91 6.89 -13.18
CA ARG A 115 -17.30 7.99 -12.44
C ARG A 115 -16.57 7.45 -11.23
N LEU A 116 -15.38 7.97 -10.95
CA LEU A 116 -14.61 7.60 -9.77
C LEU A 116 -15.41 7.96 -8.50
N ALA A 117 -15.84 6.96 -7.75
CA ALA A 117 -16.65 7.10 -6.53
C ALA A 117 -15.80 6.99 -5.27
N ARG A 118 -14.76 6.16 -5.30
CA ARG A 118 -13.83 5.98 -4.18
C ARG A 118 -12.43 5.66 -4.68
N MET A 119 -11.46 6.26 -4.02
CA MET A 119 -10.04 6.02 -4.24
C MET A 119 -9.40 5.67 -2.89
N VAL A 120 -8.67 4.57 -2.87
CA VAL A 120 -7.96 4.10 -1.67
C VAL A 120 -6.54 3.75 -2.07
N THR A 121 -5.56 4.24 -1.31
CA THR A 121 -4.15 3.91 -1.47
C THR A 121 -3.67 3.30 -0.16
N GLU A 122 -3.14 2.09 -0.23
CA GLU A 122 -2.75 1.30 0.93
C GLU A 122 -1.35 0.73 0.76
N MET A 123 -0.59 0.72 1.85
CA MET A 123 0.66 -0.03 1.96
C MET A 123 0.69 -0.63 3.36
N ASN A 124 0.59 -1.96 3.47
CA ASN A 124 0.57 -2.58 4.79
C ASN A 124 1.99 -2.62 5.38
N PRO A 125 2.15 -2.35 6.69
CA PRO A 125 3.40 -2.65 7.36
C PRO A 125 3.62 -4.17 7.39
N PHE A 126 4.87 -4.65 7.31
CA PHE A 126 5.11 -6.07 7.54
C PHE A 126 4.74 -6.41 8.97
N ARG A 127 4.09 -7.56 9.15
CA ARG A 127 3.79 -8.12 10.46
C ARG A 127 5.03 -8.56 11.24
N SER A 128 6.22 -8.62 10.63
CA SER A 128 7.41 -9.18 11.28
C SER A 128 8.75 -8.67 10.72
N LEU A 129 9.70 -8.33 11.60
CA LEU A 129 11.13 -8.19 11.28
C LEU A 129 11.81 -9.56 11.40
N PRO A 130 12.24 -10.22 10.33
CA PRO A 130 13.15 -11.34 10.49
C PRO A 130 14.50 -10.79 10.98
N LEU A 131 14.98 -11.23 12.16
CA LEU A 131 16.34 -10.93 12.63
C LEU A 131 17.24 -12.12 12.28
N PRO A 132 18.07 -12.02 11.21
CA PRO A 132 18.77 -13.18 10.65
C PRO A 132 19.75 -13.85 11.61
N TRP A 133 20.21 -13.12 12.63
CA TRP A 133 21.22 -13.55 13.59
C TRP A 133 20.63 -14.23 14.83
N LEU A 134 19.32 -14.09 15.02
CA LEU A 134 18.63 -14.47 16.25
C LEU A 134 17.60 -15.58 16.04
N GLY A 135 17.35 -16.00 14.79
CA GLY A 135 16.46 -17.13 14.47
C GLY A 135 14.98 -16.89 14.79
N PHE A 136 14.59 -15.68 15.19
CA PHE A 136 13.20 -15.29 15.45
C PHE A 136 12.82 -14.03 14.68
N ALA A 137 11.52 -13.87 14.46
CA ALA A 137 10.96 -12.68 13.84
C ALA A 137 10.28 -11.80 14.91
N LEU A 138 10.63 -10.51 14.96
CA LEU A 138 9.95 -9.56 15.85
C LEU A 138 8.63 -9.12 15.22
N HIS A 139 7.53 -9.51 15.84
CA HIS A 139 6.19 -9.08 15.44
C HIS A 139 5.86 -7.73 16.08
N TRP A 140 5.81 -6.69 15.27
CA TRP A 140 5.61 -5.30 15.73
C TRP A 140 4.16 -4.84 15.78
N ALA A 141 3.23 -5.55 15.11
CA ALA A 141 1.81 -5.24 15.13
C ALA A 141 0.99 -6.50 14.88
N ARG A 142 0.05 -6.81 15.79
CA ARG A 142 -0.97 -7.84 15.62
C ARG A 142 -2.30 -7.18 15.28
#